data_AF-A0A358I112-F1
#
_entry.id   AF-A0A358I112-F1
#
_cell.length_a   1.000
_cell.length_b   1.000
_cell.length_c   1.000
_cell.angle_alpha   90.00
_cell.angle_beta   90.00
_cell.angle_gamma   90.00
#
_symmetry.space_group_name_H-M   'P 1'
#
loop_
_entity.id
_entity.type
_entity.pdbx_description
1 polymer ?
#
loop_
_entity_poly.entity_id
_entity_poly.type
_entity_poly.pdbx_seq_one_letter_code
_entity_poly.pdbx_strand_id
1 'polypeptide(L)' 'MADQTMYEKLKATCPCGSGKSYVECCGRGETCPCGSGKKAIDCCFVSPETHK' A
#
# COMPACT_ATOMS: atom_id res chain seq x y z
N MET A 1 13.60 5.24 10.77
CA MET A 1 13.14 3.82 10.71
C MET A 1 11.61 3.75 10.68
N ALA A 2 10.94 4.42 9.74
CA ALA A 2 9.48 4.59 9.75
C ALA A 2 8.72 3.85 8.63
N ASP A 3 9.42 3.16 7.71
CA ASP A 3 8.80 2.73 6.45
C ASP A 3 8.49 1.22 6.36
N GLN A 4 9.12 0.38 7.18
CA GLN A 4 8.89 -1.08 7.11
C GLN A 4 7.53 -1.50 7.67
N THR A 5 6.97 -0.74 8.62
CA THR A 5 5.74 -1.15 9.31
C THR A 5 4.47 -0.95 8.48
N MET A 6 4.46 -0.02 7.52
CA MET A 6 3.26 0.24 6.74
C MET A 6 3.07 -0.80 5.64
N TYR A 7 4.12 -1.13 4.89
CA TYR A 7 4.03 -2.11 3.79
C TYR A 7 3.63 -3.51 4.28
N GLU A 8 4.16 -3.99 5.41
CA GLU A 8 3.74 -5.28 5.98
C GLU A 8 2.26 -5.26 6.42
N LYS A 9 1.79 -4.14 6.98
CA LYS A 9 0.39 -3.96 7.39
C LYS A 9 -0.57 -3.85 6.18
N LEU A 10 -0.06 -3.37 5.06
CA LEU A 10 -0.76 -3.24 3.79
C LEU A 10 -0.75 -4.55 2.97
N LYS A 11 0.28 -5.39 3.14
CA LYS A 11 0.32 -6.77 2.65
C LYS A 11 -0.55 -7.72 3.46
N ALA A 12 -0.97 -7.32 4.66
CA ALA A 12 -1.91 -8.09 5.46
C ALA A 12 -3.25 -8.27 4.73
N THR A 13 -3.95 -9.35 5.07
CA THR A 13 -5.27 -9.66 4.51
C THR A 13 -6.23 -8.50 4.73
N CYS A 14 -6.95 -8.13 3.68
CA CYS A 14 -7.89 -7.04 3.71
C CYS A 14 -9.05 -7.38 4.67
N PRO A 15 -9.39 -6.49 5.62
CA PRO A 15 -10.44 -6.73 6.62
C PRO A 15 -11.86 -6.76 6.03
N CYS A 16 -12.03 -6.43 4.74
CA CYS A 16 -13.32 -6.54 4.06
C CYS A 16 -13.77 -7.99 3.78
N GLY A 17 -12.96 -8.99 4.14
CA GLY A 17 -13.28 -10.40 3.95
C GLY A 17 -13.06 -10.93 2.52
N SER A 18 -12.45 -10.14 1.64
CA SER A 18 -12.17 -10.56 0.25
C SER A 18 -11.08 -11.64 0.11
N GLY A 19 -10.35 -11.97 1.18
CA GLY A 19 -9.24 -12.94 1.16
C GLY A 19 -7.97 -12.48 0.44
N LYS A 20 -7.96 -11.25 -0.10
CA LYS A 20 -6.81 -10.62 -0.77
C LYS A 20 -6.09 -9.68 0.18
N SER A 21 -4.83 -9.34 -0.12
CA SER A 21 -4.06 -8.32 0.59
C SER A 21 -4.74 -6.95 0.55
N TYR A 22 -4.56 -6.10 1.57
CA TYR A 22 -5.17 -4.76 1.59
C TYR A 22 -4.80 -3.95 0.34
N VAL A 23 -3.52 -3.95 -0.07
CA VAL A 23 -3.06 -3.28 -1.31
C VAL A 23 -3.68 -3.81 -2.60
N GLU A 24 -4.12 -5.06 -2.64
CA GLU A 24 -4.73 -5.68 -3.82
C GLU A 24 -6.26 -5.59 -3.80
N CYS A 25 -6.84 -5.18 -2.67
CA CYS A 25 -8.27 -5.09 -2.45
C CYS A 25 -8.73 -3.64 -2.31
N CYS A 26 -8.83 -3.12 -1.08
CA CYS A 26 -9.30 -1.76 -0.84
C CYS A 26 -8.24 -0.70 -1.14
N GLY A 27 -6.96 -0.98 -0.87
CA GLY A 27 -5.85 -0.05 -1.05
C GLY A 27 -5.40 0.14 -2.51
N ARG A 28 -5.87 -0.69 -3.45
CA ARG A 28 -5.48 -0.63 -4.87
C ARG A 28 -5.95 0.64 -5.57
N GLY A 29 -7.09 1.19 -5.12
CA GLY A 29 -7.71 2.39 -5.69
C GLY A 29 -7.32 3.68 -4.99
N GLU A 30 -6.68 3.59 -3.82
CA GLU A 30 -6.35 4.77 -3.01
C GLU A 30 -5.22 5.57 -3.66
N THR A 31 -5.38 6.89 -3.68
CA THR A 31 -4.33 7.81 -4.13
C THR A 31 -3.26 7.90 -3.05
N CYS A 32 -2.00 7.97 -3.46
CA CYS A 32 -0.92 8.03 -2.50
C CYS A 32 -0.97 9.35 -1.71
N PRO A 33 -0.97 9.30 -0.35
CA PRO A 33 -1.07 10.50 0.48
C PRO A 33 0.19 11.39 0.44
N CYS A 34 1.28 10.96 -0.21
CA CYS A 34 2.48 11.78 -0.40
C CYS A 34 2.29 12.92 -1.41
N GLY A 35 1.14 13.02 -2.08
CA GLY A 35 0.86 14.07 -3.05
C GLY A 35 1.47 13.85 -4.44
N SER A 36 2.11 12.71 -4.69
CA SER A 36 2.70 12.38 -6.01
C SER A 36 1.68 12.19 -7.13
N GLY A 37 0.37 12.22 -6.84
CA GLY A 37 -0.70 12.01 -7.83
C GLY A 37 -0.80 10.58 -8.39
N LYS A 38 0.09 9.68 -7.96
CA LYS A 38 0.09 8.26 -8.29
C LYS A 38 -0.76 7.46 -7.30
N LYS A 39 -1.18 6.27 -7.72
CA LYS A 39 -1.84 5.32 -6.82
C LYS A 39 -0.89 4.93 -5.71
N ALA A 40 -1.43 4.72 -4.51
CA ALA A 40 -0.69 4.32 -3.33
C ALA A 40 0.22 3.12 -3.63
N ILE A 41 -0.36 2.05 -4.21
CA ILE A 41 0.33 0.83 -4.68
C ILE A 41 1.49 1.07 -5.67
N ASP A 42 1.44 2.16 -6.44
CA ASP A 42 2.45 2.50 -7.45
C ASP A 42 3.44 3.57 -6.95
N CYS A 43 3.34 3.95 -5.67
CA CYS A 43 4.12 5.01 -5.04
C CYS A 43 4.56 4.60 -3.64
N CYS A 44 4.16 5.27 -2.56
CA CYS A 44 4.67 4.97 -1.21
C CYS A 44 4.29 3.58 -0.69
N PHE A 45 3.40 2.86 -1.38
CA PHE A 45 2.95 1.53 -0.96
C PHE A 45 3.56 0.43 -1.83
N VAL A 46 4.49 0.72 -2.73
CA VAL A 46 5.41 -0.30 -3.26
C VAL A 46 6.56 -0.49 -2.26
N SER A 47 7.18 -1.67 -2.23
CA SER A 47 8.33 -1.97 -1.36
C SER A 47 9.32 -0.79 -1.31
N PRO A 48 9.88 -0.45 -0.13
CA PRO A 48 10.84 0.66 0.04
C PRO A 48 12.06 0.61 -0.88
N GLU A 49 12.40 -0.56 -1.42
CA GLU A 49 13.46 -0.74 -2.42
C GLU A 49 13.12 -0.14 -3.79
N THR A 50 11.84 0.02 -4.11
CA THR A 50 11.34 0.54 -5.38
C THR A 50 10.78 1.97 -5.23
N HIS A 51 10.29 2.35 -4.05
CA HIS A 51 9.88 3.71 -3.76
C HIS A 51 11.11 4.59 -3.44
N LYS A 52 11.73 5.14 -4.50
CA LYS A 52 12.95 5.96 -4.42
C LYS A 52 12.66 7.44 -4.61
#